data_AF-A0A1I8AIU6-F1
#
_entry.id   AF-A0A1I8AIU6-F1
#
_cell.length_a   1.000
_cell.length_b   1.000
_cell.length_c   1.000
_cell.angle_alpha   90.00
_cell.angle_beta   90.00
_cell.angle_gamma   90.00
#
_symmetry.space_group_name_H-M   'P 1'
#
loop_
_entity.id
_entity.type
_entity.pdbx_description
1 polymer ?
#
loop_
_entity_poly.entity_id
_entity_poly.type
_entity_poly.pdbx_seq_one_letter_code
_entity_poly.pdbx_strand_id
1 'polypeptide(L)'
;MPTTWVLWLSDCGGKETWTESLKQLGVARTVKEFEDLYQQLPKPSELVPGVDYEFFRDGLVPDWDRKDMHGDGGRWVMNDANIQRRSLDEVWRCLCKALLTGAFGKYEEFICGVYVKIRKTACKATDRT
;
A
#
# COMPACT_ATOMS: atom_id res chain seq x y z
N MET A 1 17.99 4.45 14.28
CA MET A 1 18.20 5.13 12.97
C MET A 1 16.84 5.46 12.40
N PRO A 2 16.63 6.64 11.80
CA PRO A 2 15.37 6.93 11.12
C PRO A 2 15.17 5.94 9.95
N THR A 3 14.03 5.27 9.95
CA THR A 3 13.66 4.28 8.93
C THR A 3 13.27 5.01 7.64
N THR A 4 13.91 4.65 6.53
CA THR A 4 13.54 5.18 5.21
C THR A 4 12.42 4.33 4.62
N TRP A 5 11.41 4.98 4.06
CA TRP A 5 10.25 4.34 3.44
C TRP A 5 10.09 4.79 1.99
N VAL A 6 9.66 3.88 1.13
CA VAL A 6 9.53 4.06 -0.31
C VAL A 6 8.07 3.87 -0.69
N LEU A 7 7.52 4.83 -1.42
CA LEU A 7 6.17 4.77 -1.98
C LEU A 7 6.24 4.25 -3.42
N TRP A 8 5.48 3.20 -3.67
CA TRP A 8 5.38 2.52 -4.95
C TRP A 8 3.95 2.57 -5.47
N LEU A 9 3.83 2.52 -6.79
CA LEU A 9 2.60 2.32 -7.54
C LEU A 9 2.73 1.01 -8.31
N SER A 10 1.80 0.08 -8.12
CA SER A 10 1.76 -1.16 -8.91
C SER A 10 0.50 -1.18 -9.79
N ASP A 11 0.66 -1.46 -11.08
CA ASP A 11 -0.47 -1.67 -12.01
C ASP A 11 -0.70 -3.17 -12.22
N CYS A 12 -1.69 -3.72 -11.54
CA CYS A 12 -2.07 -5.13 -11.65
C CYS A 12 -3.14 -5.38 -12.73
N GLY A 13 -3.52 -4.37 -13.51
CA GLY A 13 -4.53 -4.48 -14.57
C GLY A 13 -3.95 -4.64 -15.98
N GLY A 14 -2.64 -4.46 -16.15
CA GLY A 14 -1.93 -4.53 -17.43
C GLY A 14 -1.60 -5.94 -17.91
N LYS A 15 -1.13 -6.05 -19.17
CA LYS A 15 -0.57 -7.28 -19.76
C LYS A 15 0.93 -7.48 -19.44
N GLU A 16 1.53 -6.54 -18.72
CA GLU A 16 2.95 -6.52 -18.38
C GLU A 16 3.25 -7.46 -17.19
N THR A 17 4.52 -7.82 -17.03
CA THR A 17 4.95 -8.57 -15.84
C THR A 17 4.87 -7.68 -14.59
N TRP A 18 4.58 -8.24 -13.41
CA TRP A 18 4.41 -7.46 -12.17
C TRP A 18 5.61 -6.54 -11.86
N THR A 19 6.82 -7.00 -12.18
CA THR A 19 8.06 -6.21 -12.02
C THR A 19 8.11 -4.98 -12.92
N GLU A 20 7.53 -5.04 -14.11
CA GLU A 20 7.45 -3.91 -15.05
C GLU A 20 6.34 -2.93 -14.66
N SER A 21 5.32 -3.42 -13.94
CA SER A 21 4.19 -2.61 -13.51
C SER A 21 4.41 -1.88 -12.19
N LEU A 22 5.52 -2.16 -11.48
CA LEU A 22 5.92 -1.49 -10.25
C LEU A 22 6.75 -0.23 -10.52
N LYS A 23 6.26 0.92 -10.06
CA LYS A 23 6.90 2.23 -10.24
C LYS A 23 7.16 2.89 -8.90
N GLN A 24 8.41 3.27 -8.65
CA GLN A 24 8.75 4.07 -7.48
C GLN A 24 8.27 5.52 -7.68
N LEU A 25 7.45 6.00 -6.75
CA LEU A 25 6.92 7.37 -6.79
C LEU A 25 7.73 8.34 -5.93
N GLY A 26 8.32 7.85 -4.84
CA GLY A 26 9.10 8.72 -3.94
C GLY A 26 9.60 8.00 -2.70
N VAL A 27 10.37 8.75 -1.90
CA VAL A 27 10.97 8.29 -0.65
C VAL A 27 10.63 9.28 0.45
N ALA A 28 10.27 8.76 1.63
CA ALA A 28 9.98 9.57 2.81
C ALA A 28 10.70 8.99 4.03
N ARG A 29 11.32 9.88 4.81
CA ARG A 29 11.94 9.62 6.11
C ARG A 29 11.24 10.37 7.24
N THR A 30 10.48 11.40 6.89
CA THR A 30 9.69 12.21 7.81
C THR A 30 8.22 12.28 7.39
N VAL A 31 7.35 12.59 8.35
CA VAL A 31 5.93 12.88 8.07
C VAL A 31 5.79 14.01 7.05
N LYS A 32 6.62 15.06 7.14
CA LYS A 32 6.54 16.19 6.22
C LYS A 32 6.83 15.78 4.78
N GLU A 33 7.91 15.02 4.55
CA GLU A 33 8.25 14.53 3.21
C GLU A 33 7.14 13.66 2.62
N PHE A 34 6.53 12.80 3.44
CA PHE A 34 5.37 12.00 3.02
C PHE A 34 4.16 12.88 2.67
N GLU A 35 3.85 13.88 3.49
CA GLU A 35 2.72 14.79 3.23
C GLU A 35 2.93 15.60 1.94
N ASP A 36 4.16 16.06 1.69
CA ASP A 36 4.53 16.78 0.46
C ASP A 36 4.36 15.87 -0.79
N LEU A 37 4.76 14.59 -0.69
CA LEU A 37 4.50 13.58 -1.74
C LEU A 37 3.00 13.32 -1.92
N TYR A 38 2.28 13.08 -0.83
CA TYR A 38 0.86 12.75 -0.83
C TYR A 38 -0.02 13.87 -1.40
N GLN A 39 0.39 15.13 -1.27
CA GLN A 39 -0.31 16.27 -1.86
C GLN A 39 -0.19 16.32 -3.39
N GLN A 40 0.89 15.79 -3.96
CA GLN A 40 1.15 15.81 -5.41
C GLN A 40 0.54 14.60 -6.13
N LEU A 41 0.12 13.58 -5.38
CA LEU A 41 -0.41 12.32 -5.91
C LEU A 41 -1.94 12.24 -5.78
N PRO A 42 -2.62 11.51 -6.69
CA PRO A 42 -4.01 11.11 -6.50
C PRO A 42 -4.23 10.43 -5.15
N LYS A 43 -5.40 10.61 -4.57
CA LYS A 43 -5.78 9.91 -3.34
C LYS A 43 -6.04 8.43 -3.65
N PRO A 44 -5.84 7.52 -2.68
CA PRO A 44 -6.17 6.11 -2.86
C PRO A 44 -7.57 5.88 -3.44
N SER A 45 -8.57 6.64 -3.00
CA SER A 45 -9.95 6.55 -3.48
C SER A 45 -10.15 6.99 -4.94
N GLU A 46 -9.20 7.73 -5.51
CA GLU A 46 -9.20 8.24 -6.89
C GLU A 46 -8.46 7.31 -7.86
N LEU A 47 -7.79 6.28 -7.35
CA LEU A 47 -7.07 5.31 -8.18
C LEU A 47 -8.04 4.49 -9.03
N VAL A 48 -7.59 4.20 -10.26
CA VAL A 48 -8.29 3.27 -11.14
C VAL A 48 -8.22 1.87 -10.53
N PRO A 49 -9.32 1.08 -10.52
CA PRO A 49 -9.30 -0.28 -10.01
C PRO A 49 -8.23 -1.14 -10.67
N GLY A 50 -7.43 -1.83 -9.87
CA GLY A 50 -6.27 -2.60 -10.32
C GLY A 50 -4.93 -1.86 -10.18
N VAL A 51 -4.95 -0.56 -9.90
CA VAL A 51 -3.77 0.22 -9.50
C VAL A 51 -3.71 0.30 -7.98
N ASP A 52 -2.55 -0.01 -7.40
CA ASP A 52 -2.33 -0.05 -5.95
C ASP A 52 -1.24 0.93 -5.52
N TYR A 53 -1.37 1.45 -4.29
CA TYR A 53 -0.25 2.10 -3.59
C TYR A 53 0.33 1.16 -2.55
N GLU A 54 1.65 1.17 -2.45
CA GLU A 54 2.43 0.33 -1.56
C GLU A 54 3.51 1.19 -0.90
N PHE A 55 3.55 1.24 0.44
CA PHE A 55 4.52 2.02 1.20
C PHE A 55 5.35 1.09 2.08
N PHE A 56 6.58 0.84 1.68
CA PHE A 56 7.44 -0.21 2.23
C PHE A 56 8.78 0.35 2.71
N ARG A 57 9.39 -0.33 3.66
CA ARG A 57 10.72 0.02 4.14
C ARG A 57 11.73 -0.07 3.00
N ASP A 58 12.69 0.84 2.98
CA ASP A 58 13.77 0.81 2.00
C ASP A 58 14.51 -0.54 2.01
N GLY A 59 14.86 -1.03 0.82
CA GLY A 59 15.39 -2.37 0.61
C GLY A 59 14.35 -3.52 0.61
N LEU A 60 13.09 -3.26 0.97
CA LEU A 60 11.98 -4.20 0.79
C LEU A 60 11.16 -3.78 -0.43
N VAL A 61 11.03 -4.71 -1.37
CA VAL A 61 10.14 -4.56 -2.51
C VAL A 61 8.83 -5.26 -2.16
N PRO A 62 7.66 -4.71 -2.53
CA PRO A 62 6.34 -5.32 -2.33
C PRO A 62 6.09 -6.60 -3.15
N ASP A 63 7.11 -7.43 -3.32
CA ASP A 63 7.05 -8.75 -3.95
C ASP A 63 6.70 -9.81 -2.90
N TRP A 64 5.44 -10.27 -2.91
CA TRP A 64 4.95 -11.25 -1.95
C TRP A 64 5.31 -12.71 -2.33
N ASP A 65 5.74 -12.94 -3.57
CA ASP A 65 6.18 -14.26 -4.05
C ASP A 65 7.64 -14.55 -3.64
N ARG A 66 8.39 -13.49 -3.32
CA ARG A 66 9.75 -13.54 -2.78
C ARG A 66 9.74 -13.80 -1.28
N LYS A 67 9.43 -15.05 -0.92
CA LYS A 67 9.48 -15.56 0.47
C LYS A 67 10.83 -15.31 1.15
N ASP A 68 11.92 -15.21 0.37
CA ASP A 68 13.26 -14.88 0.85
C ASP A 68 13.37 -13.46 1.43
N MET A 69 12.58 -12.50 0.94
CA MET A 69 12.62 -11.10 1.40
C MET A 69 11.70 -10.79 2.58
N HIS A 70 10.57 -11.49 2.70
CA HIS A 70 9.54 -11.20 3.73
C HIS A 70 9.49 -12.25 4.85
N GLY A 71 10.31 -13.30 4.78
CA GLY A 71 10.37 -14.39 5.76
C GLY A 71 9.03 -15.14 5.89
N ASP A 72 8.82 -15.81 7.03
CA ASP A 72 7.53 -16.43 7.41
C ASP A 72 6.50 -15.38 7.88
N GLY A 73 6.55 -14.18 7.31
CA GLY A 73 5.67 -13.07 7.64
C GLY A 73 4.21 -13.33 7.28
N GLY A 74 3.36 -12.36 7.62
CA GLY A 74 1.94 -12.38 7.32
C GLY A 74 1.42 -10.99 6.97
N ARG A 75 0.16 -10.92 6.54
CA ARG A 75 -0.52 -9.66 6.25
C ARG A 75 -1.80 -9.53 7.06
N TRP A 76 -2.00 -8.35 7.65
CA TRP A 76 -3.29 -7.98 8.21
C TRP A 76 -4.10 -7.24 7.15
N VAL A 77 -5.33 -7.70 6.88
CA VAL A 77 -6.16 -7.19 5.79
C VAL A 77 -7.50 -6.73 6.33
N MET A 78 -7.81 -5.45 6.13
CA MET A 78 -9.15 -4.91 6.30
C MET A 78 -9.86 -4.92 4.95
N ASN A 79 -10.84 -5.81 4.79
CA ASN A 79 -11.73 -5.84 3.63
C ASN A 79 -13.10 -5.37 4.07
N ASP A 80 -13.45 -4.12 3.77
CA ASP A 80 -14.79 -3.62 4.08
C ASP A 80 -15.40 -2.95 2.85
N ALA A 81 -16.45 -3.57 2.33
CA ALA A 81 -17.26 -3.01 1.25
C ALA A 81 -18.04 -1.74 1.69
N ASN A 82 -18.12 -1.48 2.99
CA ASN A 82 -18.81 -0.36 3.62
C ASN A 82 -17.88 0.75 4.11
N ILE A 83 -16.55 0.60 4.01
CA ILE A 83 -15.65 1.74 4.22
C ILE A 83 -15.99 2.78 3.17
N GLN A 84 -16.49 3.93 3.63
CA GLN A 84 -16.73 5.07 2.76
C GLN A 84 -15.40 5.47 2.12
N ARG A 85 -15.41 5.79 0.82
CA ARG A 85 -14.20 6.14 0.06
C ARG A 85 -13.33 7.20 0.74
N ARG A 86 -13.93 8.21 1.39
CA ARG A 86 -13.19 9.22 2.17
C ARG A 86 -12.48 8.64 3.39
N SER A 87 -13.10 7.69 4.09
CA SER A 87 -12.48 7.01 5.22
C SER A 87 -11.26 6.17 4.80
N LEU A 88 -11.23 5.66 3.56
CA LEU A 88 -10.07 4.93 3.04
C LEU A 88 -8.83 5.81 2.94
N ASP A 89 -8.98 7.03 2.40
CA ASP A 89 -7.87 7.97 2.22
C ASP A 89 -7.25 8.36 3.56
N GLU A 90 -8.10 8.62 4.56
CA GLU A 90 -7.69 8.95 5.92
C GLU A 90 -7.01 7.79 6.63
N VAL A 91 -7.57 6.58 6.55
CA VAL A 91 -6.99 5.37 7.14
C VAL A 91 -5.61 5.08 6.53
N TRP A 92 -5.51 5.10 5.19
CA TRP A 92 -4.24 4.90 4.50
C TRP A 92 -3.20 5.92 4.93
N ARG A 93 -3.54 7.22 4.88
CA ARG A 93 -2.63 8.31 5.27
C ARG A 93 -2.21 8.18 6.73
N CYS A 94 -3.13 7.80 7.63
CA CYS A 94 -2.84 7.59 9.04
C CYS A 94 -1.84 6.45 9.25
N LEU A 95 -2.03 5.32 8.58
CA LEU A 95 -1.12 4.18 8.66
C LEU A 95 0.30 4.53 8.16
N CYS A 96 0.43 5.24 7.03
CA CYS A 96 1.74 5.67 6.53
C CYS A 96 2.46 6.60 7.53
N LYS A 97 1.72 7.51 8.17
CA LYS A 97 2.27 8.41 9.20
C LYS A 97 2.64 7.66 10.48
N ALA A 98 1.87 6.64 10.86
CA ALA A 98 2.19 5.78 12.00
C ALA A 98 3.55 5.08 11.81
N LEU A 99 3.83 4.58 10.61
CA LEU A 99 5.13 3.99 10.25
C LEU A 99 6.28 5.00 10.35
N LEU A 100 6.07 6.22 9.86
CA LEU A 100 7.10 7.28 9.89
C LEU A 100 7.36 7.82 11.31
N THR A 101 6.38 7.73 12.20
CA THR A 101 6.47 8.22 13.58
C THR A 101 6.92 7.15 14.57
N GLY A 102 7.04 5.89 14.15
CA GLY A 102 7.34 4.78 15.05
C GLY A 102 6.20 4.46 16.02
N ALA A 103 4.95 4.73 15.62
CA ALA A 103 3.78 4.60 16.49
C ALA A 103 3.50 3.16 16.93
N PHE A 104 4.11 2.16 16.29
CA PHE A 104 3.99 0.75 16.65
C PHE A 104 4.98 0.32 17.75
N GLY A 105 5.85 1.21 18.20
CA GLY A 105 6.75 0.99 19.34
C GLY A 105 7.68 -0.21 19.13
N LYS A 106 7.65 -1.17 20.06
CA LYS A 106 8.50 -2.38 19.99
C LYS A 106 8.21 -3.29 18.79
N TYR A 107 7.10 -3.08 18.09
CA TYR A 107 6.73 -3.89 16.94
C TYR A 107 7.20 -3.30 15.61
N GLU A 108 7.73 -2.07 15.61
CA GLU A 108 8.10 -1.34 14.40
C GLU A 108 9.07 -2.15 13.52
N GLU A 109 10.05 -2.84 14.11
CA GLU A 109 11.04 -3.62 13.35
C GLU A 109 10.44 -4.77 12.54
N PHE A 110 9.28 -5.30 12.95
CA PHE A 110 8.60 -6.41 12.28
C PHE A 110 7.66 -5.94 11.16
N ILE A 111 7.46 -4.64 10.99
CA ILE A 111 6.56 -4.10 9.96
C ILE A 111 7.34 -3.79 8.68
N CYS A 112 7.05 -4.57 7.63
CA CYS A 112 7.64 -4.38 6.30
C CYS A 112 7.06 -3.18 5.56
N GLY A 113 5.75 -2.96 5.68
CA GLY A 113 5.03 -1.95 4.91
C GLY A 113 3.52 -2.07 5.03
N VAL A 114 2.85 -1.16 4.32
CA VAL A 114 1.41 -1.10 4.20
C VAL A 114 1.05 -0.92 2.73
N TYR A 115 -0.07 -1.46 2.30
CA TYR A 115 -0.58 -1.27 0.94
C TYR A 115 -2.08 -0.98 0.94
N VAL A 116 -2.58 -0.34 -0.12
CA VAL A 116 -4.00 -0.09 -0.34
C VAL A 116 -4.39 -0.52 -1.75
N LYS A 117 -5.49 -1.27 -1.84
CA LYS A 117 -5.96 -1.89 -3.09
C LYS A 117 -7.37 -1.43 -3.42
N ILE A 118 -7.56 -0.83 -4.59
CA ILE A 118 -8.88 -0.54 -5.12
C ILE A 118 -9.29 -1.67 -6.05
N ARG A 119 -10.36 -2.39 -5.71
CA ARG A 119 -10.93 -3.48 -6.52
C ARG A 119 -12.39 -3.19 -6.81
N LYS A 120 -12.84 -3.44 -8.04
CA LYS A 120 -14.29 -3.51 -8.32
C LYS A 120 -14.82 -4.78 -7.65
N THR A 121 -15.84 -4.65 -6.82
CA THR A 121 -16.66 -5.79 -6.41
C THR A 121 -17.32 -6.35 -7.65
N ALA A 122 -16.84 -7.48 -8.16
CA ALA A 122 -17.58 -8.24 -9.16
C ALA A 122 -18.81 -8.84 -8.46
N CYS A 123 -19.97 -8.20 -8.63
CA CYS A 123 -21.24 -8.84 -8.31
C CYS A 123 -21.50 -9.91 -9.38
N LYS A 124 -21.00 -11.13 -9.16
CA LYS A 124 -21.41 -12.30 -9.96
C LYS A 124 -22.74 -12.80 -9.39
N ALA A 125 -23.84 -12.40 -10.00
CA ALA A 125 -25.08 -13.16 -9.92
C ALA A 125 -24.99 -14.25 -11.00
N THR A 126 -24.74 -15.49 -10.60
CA THR A 126 -24.95 -16.66 -11.47
C THR A 126 -26.33 -17.22 -11.16
N ASP A 127 -27.25 -17.08 -12.12
CA ASP A 127 -28.51 -17.82 -12.10
C ASP A 127 -28.21 -19.30 -12.43
N ARG A 128 -28.86 -20.22 -11.71
CA ARG A 128 -28.87 -21.64 -12.05
C ARG A 128 -30.14 -21.91 -12.85
N THR A 129 -30.00 -22.12 -14.15
CA THR A 129 -30.95 -22.95 -14.91
C THR A 129 -30.35 -24.33 -15.10
#